data_AF-A0A3S2VU65-F1
#
_entry.id   AF-A0A3S2VU65-F1
#
_cell.length_a   1.000
_cell.length_b   1.000
_cell.length_c   1.000
_cell.angle_alpha   90.00
_cell.angle_beta   90.00
_cell.angle_gamma   90.00
#
_symmetry.space_group_name_H-M   'P 1'
#
loop_
_entity.id
_entity.type
_entity.pdbx_description
1 polymer ?
#
loop_
_entity_poly.entity_id
_entity_poly.type
_entity_poly.pdbx_seq_one_letter_code
_entity_poly.pdbx_strand_id
1 'polypeptide(L)'
;MPFLSRFPRMPVLSAMLGLICAASAPVLGEDVRPLPIELRIGRKAGPAFDPIEAMGAGIDGGQQGATDRLLTKHNVAAMRSAGLRPLTYRLRTELGIEAWHWNPQGTWSDPAHQQGYWTSSDRATKPIGNSWGYKLPRRGDTIDNANDDDYSRLTDGDLDSFWKSNPYLDAAFLKDGRPHHQWLLLRFDKPLEIDAVRIHWGTPYATAYKVQYWSSDNDYGPGAHWITFDYGSLTEGKGGDVLLKLAEKPVGVKFLRVLLEQGSNTAPPDAKDWRDRAGFAVREISAGRLAPDGTLIDVVQHKANKSGQTFAHVSSTDPWHREVDRDPHLEQAGLDRVFHSGLGNGRPIMLPVGVLYDTPDNAAAMLRYLRWRNYPVRQVELGEEPDGQWGNPDD
;
A
#
# COMPACT_ATOMS: atom_id res chain seq x y z
N MET A 1 63.47 -2.59 -10.92
CA MET A 1 64.28 -3.52 -10.10
C MET A 1 64.72 -2.77 -8.85
N PRO A 2 64.79 -3.40 -7.67
CA PRO A 2 63.78 -4.14 -6.88
C PRO A 2 63.55 -3.40 -5.51
N PHE A 3 62.62 -3.69 -4.59
CA PHE A 3 62.27 -4.94 -3.87
C PHE A 3 60.87 -4.83 -3.20
N LEU A 4 60.32 -6.00 -2.84
CA LEU A 4 58.96 -6.32 -2.39
C LEU A 4 58.57 -5.89 -0.96
N SER A 5 57.26 -5.69 -0.70
CA SER A 5 56.45 -6.56 0.18
C SER A 5 54.94 -6.24 0.25
N ARG A 6 54.19 -7.34 0.07
CA ARG A 6 52.76 -7.69 0.25
C ARG A 6 51.86 -6.85 1.19
N PHE A 7 50.66 -6.55 0.70
CA PHE A 7 49.42 -6.43 1.49
C PHE A 7 48.37 -7.43 0.96
N PRO A 8 47.61 -8.15 1.81
CA PRO A 8 46.56 -9.04 1.34
C PRO A 8 45.25 -8.31 1.08
N ARG A 9 44.62 -8.70 -0.03
CA ARG A 9 43.26 -8.36 -0.45
C ARG A 9 42.25 -9.24 0.28
N MET A 10 41.16 -8.65 0.78
CA MET A 10 39.90 -9.38 1.02
C MET A 10 39.12 -9.50 -0.30
N PRO A 11 38.48 -10.66 -0.55
CA PRO A 11 37.24 -10.66 -1.31
C PRO A 11 36.11 -11.42 -0.60
N VAL A 12 35.01 -10.69 -0.46
CA VAL A 12 33.60 -10.99 -0.75
C VAL A 12 33.27 -12.43 -1.20
N LEU A 13 32.30 -12.99 -0.47
CA LEU A 13 31.53 -14.20 -0.72
C LEU A 13 30.51 -13.97 -1.86
N SER A 14 30.50 -14.83 -2.87
CA SER A 14 29.30 -15.22 -3.64
C SER A 14 29.64 -16.38 -4.58
N ALA A 15 28.95 -17.51 -4.43
CA ALA A 15 28.48 -18.36 -5.54
C ALA A 15 27.66 -19.54 -5.00
N MET A 16 26.44 -19.64 -5.51
CA MET A 16 25.51 -20.75 -5.40
C MET A 16 25.87 -21.91 -6.35
N LEU A 17 25.34 -23.09 -5.98
CA LEU A 17 24.89 -24.23 -6.80
C LEU A 17 25.90 -25.14 -7.53
N GLY A 18 25.81 -26.42 -7.18
CA GLY A 18 26.28 -27.56 -7.99
C GLY A 18 25.62 -28.86 -7.53
N LEU A 19 24.56 -29.27 -8.23
CA LEU A 19 23.85 -30.55 -8.07
C LEU A 19 24.77 -31.73 -8.47
N ILE A 20 24.94 -32.76 -7.63
CA ILE A 20 25.33 -34.11 -8.08
C ILE A 20 24.52 -35.16 -7.31
N CYS A 21 23.80 -35.98 -8.08
CA CYS A 21 23.11 -37.19 -7.65
C CYS A 21 24.07 -38.36 -7.34
N ALA A 22 23.59 -39.25 -6.47
CA ALA A 22 23.91 -40.68 -6.34
C ALA A 22 25.23 -41.09 -5.67
N ALA A 23 25.14 -41.55 -4.42
CA ALA A 23 25.44 -42.94 -4.03
C ALA A 23 24.97 -43.19 -2.59
N SER A 24 24.12 -44.19 -2.42
CA SER A 24 23.55 -44.62 -1.16
C SER A 24 24.63 -45.23 -0.25
N ALA A 25 24.76 -44.71 0.97
CA ALA A 25 25.21 -45.47 2.13
C ALA A 25 24.25 -45.15 3.29
N PRO A 26 23.74 -46.16 4.03
CA PRO A 26 22.88 -45.88 5.17
C PRO A 26 23.77 -45.36 6.30
N VAL A 27 23.80 -44.05 6.50
CA VAL A 27 24.31 -43.51 7.76
C VAL A 27 23.24 -43.77 8.80
N LEU A 28 23.53 -44.77 9.64
CA LEU A 28 22.85 -45.10 10.86
C LEU A 28 22.50 -43.83 11.65
N GLY A 29 21.29 -43.80 12.21
CA GLY A 29 20.71 -42.63 12.87
C GLY A 29 21.69 -41.97 13.84
N GLU A 30 21.91 -40.67 13.64
CA GLU A 30 22.39 -39.83 14.73
C GLU A 30 21.26 -39.72 15.76
N ASP A 31 21.55 -40.15 16.99
CA ASP A 31 20.77 -39.81 18.16
C ASP A 31 20.58 -38.30 18.19
N VAL A 32 19.36 -37.83 17.89
CA VAL A 32 18.95 -36.46 18.16
C VAL A 32 18.91 -36.33 19.68
N ARG A 33 20.06 -36.03 20.30
CA ARG A 33 20.10 -35.67 21.71
C ARG A 33 19.45 -34.30 21.83
N PRO A 34 18.32 -34.16 22.56
CA PRO A 34 17.77 -32.85 22.84
C PRO A 34 18.85 -32.06 23.59
N LEU A 35 19.40 -31.03 22.95
CA LEU A 35 20.28 -30.09 23.62
C LEU A 35 19.41 -29.32 24.63
N PRO A 36 19.67 -29.43 25.94
CA PRO A 36 18.94 -28.64 26.91
C PRO A 36 19.30 -27.16 26.68
N ILE A 37 18.35 -26.38 26.20
CA ILE A 37 18.46 -24.93 26.19
C ILE A 37 18.22 -24.48 27.64
N GLU A 38 19.28 -24.07 28.34
CA GLU A 38 19.16 -23.44 29.65
C GLU A 38 18.81 -21.96 29.47
N LEU A 39 17.54 -21.61 29.69
CA LEU A 39 17.08 -20.22 29.67
C LEU A 39 17.40 -19.56 31.02
N ARG A 40 18.52 -18.84 31.12
CA ARG A 40 18.86 -18.06 32.32
C ARG A 40 18.15 -16.70 32.31
N ILE A 41 16.98 -16.63 32.95
CA ILE A 41 16.29 -15.36 33.21
C ILE A 41 16.98 -14.66 34.40
N GLY A 42 17.76 -13.62 34.12
CA GLY A 42 18.42 -12.83 35.16
C GLY A 42 17.41 -12.13 36.08
N ARG A 43 17.59 -12.26 37.40
CA ARG A 43 16.76 -11.64 38.45
C ARG A 43 17.01 -10.13 38.65
N LYS A 44 17.25 -9.35 37.59
CA LYS A 44 16.95 -7.92 37.69
C LYS A 44 15.46 -7.81 37.41
N ALA A 45 14.67 -7.38 38.40
CA ALA A 45 13.26 -7.07 38.17
C ALA A 45 13.18 -5.92 37.15
N GLY A 46 13.14 -6.28 35.87
CA GLY A 46 12.69 -5.40 34.81
C GLY A 46 11.17 -5.23 34.90
N PRO A 47 10.58 -4.45 34.00
CA PRO A 47 9.12 -4.38 33.87
C PRO A 47 8.55 -5.81 33.78
N ALA A 48 7.66 -6.17 34.69
CA ALA A 48 6.91 -7.42 34.63
C ALA A 48 5.65 -7.20 33.77
N PHE A 49 5.28 -8.20 32.98
CA PHE A 49 4.02 -8.21 32.23
C PHE A 49 3.33 -9.55 32.44
N ASP A 50 2.01 -9.57 32.28
CA ASP A 50 1.25 -10.82 32.22
C ASP A 50 1.37 -11.39 30.80
N PRO A 51 2.06 -12.53 30.60
CA PRO A 51 2.21 -13.12 29.27
C PRO A 51 0.88 -13.50 28.63
N ILE A 52 -0.16 -13.76 29.42
CA ILE A 52 -1.51 -14.05 28.92
C ILE A 52 -2.14 -12.81 28.28
N GLU A 53 -1.79 -11.61 28.75
CA GLU A 53 -2.28 -10.35 28.18
C GLU A 53 -1.36 -9.83 27.07
N ALA A 54 -0.05 -10.13 27.13
CA ALA A 54 0.95 -9.59 26.21
C ALA A 54 1.18 -10.43 24.96
N MET A 55 0.92 -11.75 24.99
CA MET A 55 1.14 -12.65 23.85
C MET A 55 -0.18 -13.09 23.26
N GLY A 56 -0.44 -12.68 22.02
CA GLY A 56 -1.66 -13.00 21.27
C GLY A 56 -1.40 -13.65 19.92
N ALA A 57 -2.49 -13.89 19.20
CA ALA A 57 -2.48 -14.40 17.83
C ALA A 57 -3.08 -13.36 16.87
N GLY A 58 -2.67 -13.40 15.61
CA GLY A 58 -3.30 -12.69 14.52
C GLY A 58 -4.15 -13.63 13.67
N ILE A 59 -5.32 -13.17 13.22
CA ILE A 59 -6.04 -13.75 12.10
C ILE A 59 -5.96 -12.81 10.91
N ASP A 60 -5.73 -13.37 9.74
CA ASP A 60 -5.46 -12.62 8.51
C ASP A 60 -6.27 -13.19 7.33
N GLY A 61 -6.31 -12.44 6.23
CA GLY A 61 -6.95 -12.81 4.97
C GLY A 61 -6.15 -13.82 4.14
N GLY A 62 -6.82 -14.45 3.20
CA GLY A 62 -6.26 -15.44 2.28
C GLY A 62 -6.93 -15.39 0.92
N GLN A 63 -6.65 -16.37 0.07
CA GLN A 63 -7.37 -16.54 -1.19
C GLN A 63 -8.77 -17.12 -0.95
N GLN A 64 -9.64 -17.09 -1.96
CA GLN A 64 -10.96 -17.71 -1.91
C GLN A 64 -10.95 -19.12 -1.28
N GLY A 65 -11.85 -19.33 -0.33
CA GLY A 65 -12.00 -20.57 0.44
C GLY A 65 -10.91 -20.79 1.50
N ALA A 66 -9.97 -19.87 1.69
CA ALA A 66 -9.00 -19.94 2.78
C ALA A 66 -9.69 -19.89 4.14
N THR A 67 -10.71 -19.03 4.31
CA THR A 67 -11.44 -18.92 5.58
C THR A 67 -12.12 -20.24 5.96
N ASP A 68 -12.74 -20.91 4.99
CA ASP A 68 -13.39 -22.21 5.19
C ASP A 68 -12.42 -23.32 5.60
N ARG A 69 -11.25 -23.34 4.97
CA ARG A 69 -10.18 -24.28 5.29
C ARG A 69 -9.52 -23.96 6.64
N LEU A 70 -9.33 -22.68 6.95
CA LEU A 70 -8.66 -22.23 8.16
C LEU A 70 -9.54 -22.41 9.40
N LEU A 71 -10.81 -21.99 9.35
CA LEU A 71 -11.69 -21.91 10.52
C LEU A 71 -12.58 -23.16 10.69
N THR A 72 -12.05 -24.34 10.38
CA THR A 72 -12.71 -25.60 10.73
C THR A 72 -12.68 -25.83 12.24
N LYS A 73 -13.64 -26.62 12.78
CA LYS A 73 -13.64 -26.96 14.23
C LYS A 73 -12.32 -27.60 14.68
N HIS A 74 -11.73 -28.46 13.85
CA HIS A 74 -10.45 -29.11 14.12
C HIS A 74 -9.31 -28.09 14.21
N ASN A 75 -9.18 -27.21 13.22
CA ASN A 75 -8.12 -26.21 13.18
C ASN A 75 -8.27 -25.16 14.29
N VAL A 76 -9.50 -24.72 14.58
CA VAL A 76 -9.77 -23.82 15.70
C VAL A 76 -9.39 -24.47 17.03
N ALA A 77 -9.71 -25.75 17.25
CA ALA A 77 -9.28 -26.46 18.45
C ALA A 77 -7.74 -26.54 18.55
N ALA A 78 -7.06 -26.81 17.43
CA ALA A 78 -5.60 -26.83 17.36
C ALA A 78 -4.99 -25.44 17.67
N MET A 79 -5.48 -24.36 17.05
CA MET A 79 -5.04 -22.99 17.31
C MET A 79 -5.24 -22.61 18.78
N ARG A 80 -6.38 -22.95 19.37
CA ARG A 80 -6.65 -22.69 20.80
C ARG A 80 -5.73 -23.48 21.73
N SER A 81 -5.21 -24.63 21.32
CA SER A 81 -4.27 -25.40 22.14
C SER A 81 -2.91 -24.72 22.32
N ALA A 82 -2.57 -23.73 21.48
CA ALA A 82 -1.35 -22.93 21.63
C ALA A 82 -1.37 -21.98 22.85
N GLY A 83 -2.54 -21.74 23.45
CA GLY A 83 -2.67 -20.95 24.68
C GLY A 83 -2.57 -19.42 24.51
N LEU A 84 -2.41 -18.91 23.29
CA LEU A 84 -2.47 -17.47 22.97
C LEU A 84 -3.89 -16.96 23.16
N ARG A 85 -4.08 -15.94 24.02
CA ARG A 85 -5.44 -15.50 24.43
C ARG A 85 -5.96 -14.26 23.70
N PRO A 86 -5.22 -13.15 23.64
CA PRO A 86 -5.61 -12.00 22.84
C PRO A 86 -5.62 -12.37 21.35
N LEU A 87 -6.56 -11.80 20.63
CA LEU A 87 -6.67 -11.96 19.18
C LEU A 87 -6.66 -10.57 18.55
N THR A 88 -5.85 -10.40 17.51
CA THR A 88 -5.98 -9.29 16.56
C THR A 88 -6.48 -9.81 15.22
N TYR A 89 -7.30 -9.03 14.54
CA TYR A 89 -7.64 -9.24 13.14
C TYR A 89 -6.82 -8.25 12.32
N ARG A 90 -6.07 -8.75 11.33
CA ARG A 90 -5.22 -7.99 10.41
C ARG A 90 -5.96 -7.74 9.09
N LEU A 91 -5.67 -6.63 8.41
CA LEU A 91 -6.41 -6.19 7.23
C LEU A 91 -5.58 -6.32 5.95
N ARG A 92 -5.60 -7.51 5.34
CA ARG A 92 -4.89 -7.80 4.10
C ARG A 92 -5.28 -6.89 2.93
N THR A 93 -6.52 -6.38 2.89
CA THR A 93 -6.94 -5.44 1.84
C THR A 93 -6.07 -4.19 1.82
N GLU A 94 -5.60 -3.74 2.98
CA GLU A 94 -4.72 -2.59 3.04
C GLU A 94 -3.29 -2.90 2.63
N LEU A 95 -2.85 -4.15 2.70
CA LEU A 95 -1.59 -4.55 2.09
C LEU A 95 -1.70 -4.67 0.56
N GLY A 96 -2.90 -4.95 0.03
CA GLY A 96 -3.13 -5.20 -1.39
C GLY A 96 -3.60 -3.99 -2.21
N ILE A 97 -3.69 -2.80 -1.62
CA ILE A 97 -4.27 -1.61 -2.30
C ILE A 97 -5.71 -1.91 -2.75
N GLU A 98 -6.52 -2.39 -1.80
CA GLU A 98 -7.89 -2.78 -2.06
C GLU A 98 -8.88 -2.16 -1.07
N ALA A 99 -10.07 -1.81 -1.57
CA ALA A 99 -11.18 -1.42 -0.72
C ALA A 99 -11.82 -2.64 -0.04
N TRP A 100 -12.17 -2.52 1.24
CA TRP A 100 -12.71 -3.63 2.01
C TRP A 100 -14.24 -3.61 2.13
N HIS A 101 -14.88 -4.65 1.59
CA HIS A 101 -16.29 -4.92 1.86
C HIS A 101 -16.41 -5.87 3.04
N TRP A 102 -16.29 -5.35 4.26
CA TRP A 102 -16.44 -6.14 5.49
C TRP A 102 -17.83 -6.77 5.63
N ASN A 103 -18.84 -6.21 4.95
CA ASN A 103 -20.15 -6.82 4.73
C ASN A 103 -20.44 -6.88 3.22
N PRO A 104 -20.83 -8.04 2.66
CA PRO A 104 -21.24 -8.12 1.26
C PRO A 104 -22.55 -7.36 0.94
N GLN A 105 -23.28 -6.91 1.97
CA GLN A 105 -24.45 -6.04 1.82
C GLN A 105 -24.08 -4.61 2.20
N GLY A 106 -24.50 -3.64 1.40
CA GLY A 106 -24.19 -2.23 1.58
C GLY A 106 -24.73 -1.39 0.43
N THR A 107 -24.20 -0.18 0.29
CA THR A 107 -24.62 0.79 -0.70
C THR A 107 -23.44 1.40 -1.43
N TRP A 108 -23.59 1.55 -2.74
CA TRP A 108 -22.69 2.31 -3.60
C TRP A 108 -23.06 3.80 -3.61
N SER A 109 -22.08 4.67 -3.81
CA SER A 109 -22.35 6.09 -4.12
C SER A 109 -22.95 6.28 -5.51
N ASP A 110 -22.71 5.34 -6.44
CA ASP A 110 -23.40 5.23 -7.72
C ASP A 110 -24.11 3.86 -7.85
N PRO A 111 -25.30 3.69 -7.25
CA PRO A 111 -26.04 2.43 -7.28
C PRO A 111 -26.48 2.00 -8.68
N ALA A 112 -26.68 2.95 -9.60
CA ALA A 112 -27.19 2.66 -10.95
C ALA A 112 -26.17 1.87 -11.78
N HIS A 113 -24.87 2.07 -11.51
CA HIS A 113 -23.77 1.40 -12.20
C HIS A 113 -22.97 0.47 -11.29
N GLN A 114 -23.38 0.29 -10.02
CA GLN A 114 -22.71 -0.55 -9.03
C GLN A 114 -21.22 -0.23 -8.87
N GLN A 115 -20.93 1.05 -8.71
CA GLN A 115 -19.57 1.57 -8.61
C GLN A 115 -19.50 2.79 -7.70
N GLY A 116 -18.29 3.32 -7.52
CA GLY A 116 -18.07 4.46 -6.67
C GLY A 116 -17.47 4.06 -5.34
N TYR A 117 -18.00 4.69 -4.31
CA TYR A 117 -17.57 4.48 -2.94
C TYR A 117 -18.55 3.56 -2.24
N TRP A 118 -18.04 2.55 -1.57
CA TRP A 118 -18.84 1.56 -0.87
C TRP A 118 -19.05 1.93 0.59
N THR A 119 -20.25 1.65 1.10
CA THR A 119 -20.53 1.63 2.54
C THR A 119 -21.29 0.36 2.87
N SER A 120 -20.59 -0.55 3.56
CA SER A 120 -21.14 -1.78 4.11
C SER A 120 -22.28 -1.47 5.09
N SER A 121 -23.34 -2.28 5.05
CA SER A 121 -24.51 -2.14 5.92
C SER A 121 -24.16 -2.48 7.37
N ASP A 122 -24.46 -1.57 8.29
CA ASP A 122 -24.32 -1.79 9.73
C ASP A 122 -25.52 -2.52 10.38
N ARG A 123 -26.43 -3.02 9.53
CA ARG A 123 -27.62 -3.81 9.89
C ARG A 123 -27.72 -5.04 8.99
N ALA A 124 -26.92 -6.05 9.28
CA ALA A 124 -26.99 -7.34 8.59
C ALA A 124 -28.02 -8.27 9.24
N THR A 125 -29.00 -8.74 8.47
CA THR A 125 -30.01 -9.72 8.95
C THR A 125 -29.46 -11.14 9.02
N LYS A 126 -28.43 -11.46 8.24
CA LYS A 126 -27.73 -12.75 8.23
C LYS A 126 -26.32 -12.61 8.79
N PRO A 127 -25.73 -13.68 9.36
CA PRO A 127 -24.36 -13.64 9.78
C PRO A 127 -23.37 -13.40 8.63
N ILE A 128 -22.35 -12.57 8.85
CA ILE A 128 -21.27 -12.28 7.91
C ILE A 128 -20.21 -13.37 8.03
N GLY A 129 -20.23 -14.31 7.08
CA GLY A 129 -19.30 -15.44 7.05
C GLY A 129 -17.94 -15.11 6.44
N ASN A 130 -17.93 -14.33 5.36
CA ASN A 130 -16.75 -13.92 4.60
C ASN A 130 -16.89 -12.44 4.22
N SER A 131 -15.75 -11.80 3.97
CA SER A 131 -15.62 -10.44 3.42
C SER A 131 -14.57 -10.44 2.30
N TRP A 132 -14.53 -9.37 1.51
CA TRP A 132 -13.75 -9.35 0.26
C TRP A 132 -13.03 -8.02 0.05
N GLY A 133 -11.86 -8.09 -0.55
CA GLY A 133 -11.17 -6.96 -1.14
C GLY A 133 -11.67 -6.68 -2.58
N TYR A 134 -11.49 -5.43 -3.00
CA TYR A 134 -11.79 -4.93 -4.33
C TYR A 134 -10.61 -4.11 -4.84
N LYS A 135 -10.05 -4.51 -5.98
CA LYS A 135 -8.92 -3.83 -6.61
C LYS A 135 -9.29 -2.39 -6.93
N LEU A 136 -8.34 -1.48 -6.72
CA LEU A 136 -8.54 -0.07 -7.02
C LEU A 136 -8.09 0.23 -8.46
N PRO A 137 -9.03 0.46 -9.41
CA PRO A 137 -8.67 0.71 -10.80
C PRO A 137 -7.91 2.02 -11.01
N ARG A 138 -7.88 2.90 -10.00
CA ARG A 138 -7.21 4.21 -9.99
C ARG A 138 -5.93 4.23 -9.17
N ARG A 139 -5.27 3.07 -8.98
CA ARG A 139 -4.03 2.94 -8.19
C ARG A 139 -2.83 3.62 -8.83
N GLY A 140 -1.97 4.19 -8.00
CA GLY A 140 -0.74 4.87 -8.43
C GLY A 140 0.55 4.09 -8.15
N ASP A 141 0.47 3.00 -7.40
CA ASP A 141 1.64 2.24 -6.96
C ASP A 141 1.97 1.08 -7.89
N THR A 142 3.26 0.90 -8.17
CA THR A 142 3.78 -0.22 -8.97
C THR A 142 3.76 -1.55 -8.23
N ILE A 143 3.95 -1.51 -6.90
CA ILE A 143 3.98 -2.69 -6.05
C ILE A 143 3.01 -2.53 -4.88
N ASP A 144 2.60 -3.64 -4.30
CA ASP A 144 1.86 -3.68 -3.03
C ASP A 144 2.48 -4.71 -2.07
N ASN A 145 2.01 -4.73 -0.82
CA ASN A 145 2.54 -5.56 0.25
C ASN A 145 1.76 -6.89 0.40
N ALA A 146 0.85 -7.22 -0.52
CA ALA A 146 0.06 -8.45 -0.50
C ALA A 146 0.47 -9.41 -1.62
N ASN A 147 -0.29 -9.44 -2.72
CA ASN A 147 -0.08 -10.38 -3.82
C ASN A 147 0.87 -9.80 -4.87
N ASP A 148 1.02 -8.48 -4.91
CA ASP A 148 1.85 -7.74 -5.84
C ASP A 148 1.54 -8.17 -7.29
N ASP A 149 0.27 -8.07 -7.71
CA ASP A 149 -0.24 -8.65 -8.97
C ASP A 149 -0.95 -7.66 -9.91
N ASP A 150 -0.96 -6.37 -9.58
CA ASP A 150 -1.41 -5.28 -10.46
C ASP A 150 -0.26 -4.26 -10.64
N TYR A 151 -0.54 -3.09 -11.21
CA TYR A 151 0.47 -2.12 -11.64
C TYR A 151 -0.05 -0.69 -11.47
N SER A 152 0.84 0.27 -11.70
CA SER A 152 0.55 1.70 -11.54
C SER A 152 -0.12 2.23 -12.79
N ARG A 153 -1.16 3.06 -12.64
CA ARG A 153 -1.77 3.80 -13.75
C ARG A 153 -1.02 5.10 -14.11
N LEU A 154 0.17 5.32 -13.54
CA LEU A 154 1.01 6.49 -13.86
C LEU A 154 1.96 6.24 -15.04
N THR A 155 2.25 4.97 -15.33
CA THR A 155 3.27 4.53 -16.29
C THR A 155 2.85 3.22 -16.97
N ASP A 156 1.57 3.05 -17.29
CA ASP A 156 1.05 1.83 -17.91
C ASP A 156 0.98 1.87 -19.45
N GLY A 157 1.12 3.06 -20.02
CA GLY A 157 1.03 3.35 -21.46
C GLY A 157 -0.39 3.58 -21.96
N ASP A 158 -1.36 3.75 -21.07
CA ASP A 158 -2.78 3.92 -21.39
C ASP A 158 -3.31 5.29 -20.92
N LEU A 159 -3.55 6.19 -21.88
CA LEU A 159 -4.10 7.52 -21.58
C LEU A 159 -5.57 7.49 -21.16
N ASP A 160 -6.29 6.37 -21.31
CA ASP A 160 -7.67 6.25 -20.82
C ASP A 160 -7.72 5.88 -19.33
N SER A 161 -6.66 5.23 -18.83
CA SER A 161 -6.43 4.94 -17.41
C SER A 161 -5.91 6.19 -16.67
N PHE A 162 -5.96 6.16 -15.33
CA PHE A 162 -5.37 7.21 -14.48
C PHE A 162 -5.22 6.77 -13.03
N TRP A 163 -4.19 7.29 -12.36
CA TRP A 163 -4.15 7.37 -10.91
C TRP A 163 -5.01 8.54 -10.43
N LYS A 164 -5.67 8.37 -9.28
CA LYS A 164 -6.29 9.47 -8.53
C LYS A 164 -5.95 9.39 -7.04
N SER A 165 -5.62 10.53 -6.43
CA SER A 165 -5.35 10.62 -4.99
C SER A 165 -6.62 10.45 -4.16
N ASN A 166 -6.46 10.11 -2.88
CA ASN A 166 -7.57 9.95 -1.95
C ASN A 166 -8.35 11.28 -1.79
N PRO A 167 -9.64 11.32 -2.15
CA PRO A 167 -10.44 12.55 -2.10
C PRO A 167 -10.74 13.01 -0.66
N TYR A 168 -10.60 12.13 0.33
CA TYR A 168 -10.81 12.46 1.74
C TYR A 168 -9.64 13.25 2.34
N LEU A 169 -8.51 13.36 1.63
CA LEU A 169 -7.38 14.23 1.98
C LEU A 169 -7.50 15.63 1.37
N ASP A 170 -8.56 15.91 0.62
CA ASP A 170 -8.79 17.23 0.05
C ASP A 170 -9.11 18.24 1.16
N ALA A 171 -8.50 19.42 1.07
CA ALA A 171 -8.67 20.49 2.06
C ALA A 171 -10.14 20.93 2.21
N ALA A 172 -10.96 20.81 1.16
CA ALA A 172 -12.38 21.11 1.21
C ALA A 172 -13.16 20.10 2.08
N PHE A 173 -12.65 18.88 2.23
CA PHE A 173 -13.21 17.85 3.11
C PHE A 173 -12.66 17.99 4.55
N LEU A 174 -11.34 17.98 4.72
CA LEU A 174 -10.70 17.93 6.05
C LEU A 174 -10.98 19.17 6.91
N LYS A 175 -10.92 20.37 6.31
CA LYS A 175 -11.19 21.66 6.99
C LYS A 175 -10.41 21.86 8.30
N ASP A 176 -9.27 21.21 8.45
CA ASP A 176 -8.45 21.26 9.67
C ASP A 176 -7.38 22.37 9.61
N GLY A 177 -7.29 23.08 8.48
CA GLY A 177 -6.39 24.21 8.27
C GLY A 177 -4.93 23.81 8.01
N ARG A 178 -4.65 22.51 7.78
CA ARG A 178 -3.30 22.01 7.49
C ARG A 178 -3.15 21.66 6.00
N PRO A 179 -1.94 21.78 5.43
CA PRO A 179 -1.69 21.34 4.07
C PRO A 179 -1.51 19.82 4.01
N HIS A 180 -2.40 19.13 3.29
CA HIS A 180 -2.31 17.70 2.99
C HIS A 180 -1.81 17.49 1.56
N HIS A 181 -0.58 17.93 1.30
CA HIS A 181 0.01 17.85 -0.04
C HIS A 181 0.14 16.39 -0.48
N GLN A 182 -0.39 16.12 -1.68
CA GLN A 182 -0.27 14.81 -2.30
C GLN A 182 0.98 14.76 -3.17
N TRP A 183 1.47 13.57 -3.49
CA TRP A 183 2.61 13.44 -4.38
C TRP A 183 2.58 12.13 -5.15
N LEU A 184 3.25 12.15 -6.28
CA LEU A 184 3.66 10.96 -7.03
C LEU A 184 5.18 10.97 -7.18
N LEU A 185 5.76 9.78 -7.26
CA LEU A 185 7.19 9.55 -7.32
C LEU A 185 7.50 8.54 -8.42
N LEU A 186 8.53 8.81 -9.21
CA LEU A 186 9.17 7.85 -10.10
C LEU A 186 10.56 7.50 -9.54
N ARG A 187 10.89 6.20 -9.54
CA ARG A 187 12.22 5.71 -9.20
C ARG A 187 12.85 5.01 -10.39
N PHE A 188 14.04 5.45 -10.75
CA PHE A 188 14.88 4.84 -11.79
C PHE A 188 15.92 3.89 -11.16
N ASP A 189 16.31 2.84 -11.90
CA ASP A 189 17.29 1.85 -11.42
C ASP A 189 18.69 2.46 -11.18
N LYS A 190 19.00 3.49 -11.97
CA LYS A 190 20.23 4.29 -11.87
C LYS A 190 19.88 5.76 -12.11
N PRO A 191 20.74 6.71 -11.67
CA PRO A 191 20.58 8.10 -12.06
C PRO A 191 20.52 8.27 -13.58
N LEU A 192 19.53 9.02 -14.06
CA LEU A 192 19.34 9.38 -15.46
C LEU A 192 19.37 10.90 -15.61
N GLU A 193 19.85 11.38 -16.76
CA GLU A 193 19.90 12.81 -17.07
C GLU A 193 18.50 13.31 -17.42
N ILE A 194 17.92 14.18 -16.59
CA ILE A 194 16.57 14.71 -16.75
C ILE A 194 16.60 16.23 -16.77
N ASP A 195 16.00 16.82 -17.80
CA ASP A 195 15.72 18.27 -17.88
C ASP A 195 14.25 18.58 -18.22
N ALA A 196 13.40 17.57 -18.35
CA ALA A 196 12.00 17.76 -18.68
C ALA A 196 11.08 16.65 -18.15
N VAL A 197 9.80 17.01 -17.99
CA VAL A 197 8.69 16.12 -17.66
C VAL A 197 7.51 16.41 -18.56
N ARG A 198 6.76 15.40 -18.95
CA ARG A 198 5.44 15.53 -19.56
C ARG A 198 4.41 14.88 -18.64
N ILE A 199 3.35 15.59 -18.34
CA ILE A 199 2.26 15.11 -17.48
C ILE A 199 0.98 15.15 -18.28
N HIS A 200 0.37 13.99 -18.46
CA HIS A 200 -0.99 13.87 -18.97
C HIS A 200 -1.93 13.88 -17.77
N TRP A 201 -2.54 15.03 -17.51
CA TRP A 201 -3.44 15.19 -16.37
C TRP A 201 -4.79 14.50 -16.59
N GLY A 202 -5.29 13.89 -15.52
CA GLY A 202 -6.69 13.52 -15.39
C GLY A 202 -7.52 14.71 -14.90
N THR A 203 -8.71 14.40 -14.36
CA THR A 203 -9.60 15.40 -13.74
C THR A 203 -9.96 14.89 -12.34
N PRO A 204 -9.74 15.68 -11.27
CA PRO A 204 -9.11 17.02 -11.24
C PRO A 204 -7.59 17.00 -11.48
N TYR A 205 -7.03 18.08 -12.01
CA TYR A 205 -5.56 18.28 -12.16
C TYR A 205 -5.01 19.27 -11.12
N ALA A 206 -3.67 19.36 -10.97
CA ALA A 206 -3.03 20.32 -10.07
C ALA A 206 -2.84 21.72 -10.73
N THR A 207 -3.26 22.77 -10.03
CA THR A 207 -2.99 24.17 -10.42
C THR A 207 -1.73 24.72 -9.78
N ALA A 208 -1.33 24.21 -8.62
CA ALA A 208 -0.03 24.49 -8.02
C ALA A 208 0.69 23.17 -7.68
N TYR A 209 1.92 23.04 -8.16
CA TYR A 209 2.75 21.85 -7.93
C TYR A 209 4.24 22.15 -8.13
N LYS A 210 5.07 21.27 -7.58
CA LYS A 210 6.52 21.32 -7.72
C LYS A 210 7.03 20.01 -8.29
N VAL A 211 7.87 20.09 -9.32
CA VAL A 211 8.66 18.96 -9.81
C VAL A 211 10.02 19.00 -9.12
N GLN A 212 10.39 17.88 -8.50
CA GLN A 212 11.51 17.79 -7.59
C GLN A 212 12.31 16.52 -7.84
N TYR A 213 13.55 16.52 -7.37
CA TYR A 213 14.40 15.34 -7.35
C TYR A 213 15.03 15.15 -5.97
N TRP A 214 15.34 13.91 -5.63
CA TRP A 214 16.06 13.60 -4.38
C TRP A 214 17.55 13.91 -4.54
N SER A 215 18.15 14.56 -3.53
CA SER A 215 19.56 14.98 -3.59
C SER A 215 20.57 13.82 -3.48
N SER A 216 20.11 12.58 -3.38
CA SER A 216 20.94 11.37 -3.25
C SER A 216 20.42 10.25 -4.16
N ASP A 217 21.25 9.24 -4.40
CA ASP A 217 20.89 8.01 -5.09
C ASP A 217 20.42 6.90 -4.13
N ASN A 218 20.30 7.21 -2.84
CA ASN A 218 19.80 6.32 -1.79
C ASN A 218 18.75 7.02 -0.91
N ASP A 219 17.68 6.29 -0.56
CA ASP A 219 16.56 6.77 0.26
C ASP A 219 16.97 7.08 1.71
N TYR A 220 18.08 6.48 2.18
CA TYR A 220 18.63 6.68 3.54
C TYR A 220 19.87 7.58 3.57
N GLY A 221 20.10 8.39 2.55
CA GLY A 221 21.24 9.31 2.48
C GLY A 221 21.23 10.32 3.65
N PRO A 222 22.26 10.39 4.51
CA PRO A 222 22.33 11.41 5.55
C PRO A 222 22.29 12.83 4.95
N GLY A 223 21.36 13.66 5.42
CA GLY A 223 21.18 15.04 4.92
C GLY A 223 20.54 15.14 3.53
N ALA A 224 20.09 14.02 2.95
CA ALA A 224 19.37 14.04 1.70
C ALA A 224 18.00 14.72 1.85
N HIS A 225 17.61 15.48 0.83
CA HIS A 225 16.39 16.26 0.82
C HIS A 225 15.85 16.41 -0.60
N TRP A 226 14.59 16.80 -0.71
CA TRP A 226 13.97 17.11 -1.99
C TRP A 226 14.42 18.48 -2.48
N ILE A 227 14.89 18.55 -3.73
CA ILE A 227 15.28 19.77 -4.41
C ILE A 227 14.30 20.04 -5.54
N THR A 228 13.70 21.22 -5.57
CA THR A 228 12.88 21.65 -6.71
C THR A 228 13.79 22.02 -7.87
N PHE A 229 13.47 21.54 -9.07
CA PHE A 229 14.16 21.97 -10.29
C PHE A 229 14.02 23.49 -10.50
N ASP A 230 14.99 24.12 -11.17
CA ASP A 230 15.02 25.58 -11.40
C ASP A 230 13.71 26.13 -11.99
N TYR A 231 13.10 25.38 -12.92
CA TYR A 231 11.82 25.70 -13.57
C TYR A 231 10.68 24.77 -13.12
N GLY A 232 10.89 24.03 -12.03
CA GLY A 232 9.96 23.02 -11.54
C GLY A 232 8.83 23.54 -10.65
N SER A 233 8.75 24.85 -10.36
CA SER A 233 7.68 25.41 -9.52
C SER A 233 6.58 26.04 -10.36
N LEU A 234 5.36 25.50 -10.28
CA LEU A 234 4.21 25.93 -11.07
C LEU A 234 3.09 26.41 -10.13
N THR A 235 2.54 27.60 -10.40
CA THR A 235 1.46 28.21 -9.60
C THR A 235 0.15 28.41 -10.37
N GLU A 236 0.19 28.28 -11.70
CA GLU A 236 -0.97 28.43 -12.59
C GLU A 236 -1.06 27.27 -13.59
N GLY A 237 -0.79 26.07 -13.09
CA GLY A 237 -0.85 24.81 -13.82
C GLY A 237 -2.16 24.66 -14.61
N LYS A 238 -2.03 24.12 -15.82
CA LYS A 238 -3.16 23.74 -16.68
C LYS A 238 -3.25 22.22 -16.69
N GLY A 239 -4.46 21.70 -16.81
CA GLY A 239 -4.69 20.27 -17.03
C GLY A 239 -4.36 19.87 -18.47
N GLY A 240 -4.85 18.70 -18.88
CA GLY A 240 -4.57 18.16 -20.21
C GLY A 240 -3.13 17.66 -20.32
N ASP A 241 -2.50 17.89 -21.47
CA ASP A 241 -1.16 17.42 -21.78
C ASP A 241 -0.15 18.56 -21.65
N VAL A 242 0.77 18.44 -20.69
CA VAL A 242 1.70 19.50 -20.34
C VAL A 242 3.13 18.98 -20.41
N LEU A 243 3.93 19.53 -21.33
CA LEU A 243 5.38 19.34 -21.42
C LEU A 243 6.10 20.52 -20.78
N LEU A 244 6.97 20.25 -19.81
CA LEU A 244 7.73 21.25 -19.05
C LEU A 244 9.22 21.03 -19.20
N LYS A 245 9.95 22.09 -19.52
CA LYS A 245 11.39 22.16 -19.27
C LYS A 245 11.62 22.49 -17.80
N LEU A 246 12.46 21.71 -17.13
CA LEU A 246 12.74 21.77 -15.70
C LEU A 246 14.05 22.48 -15.36
N ALA A 247 15.06 22.39 -16.22
CA ALA A 247 16.36 23.04 -16.02
C ALA A 247 17.04 23.32 -17.35
N GLU A 248 18.00 24.26 -17.38
CA GLU A 248 18.78 24.53 -18.60
C GLU A 248 19.73 23.39 -18.98
N LYS A 249 20.27 22.71 -17.97
CA LYS A 249 21.12 21.54 -18.13
C LYS A 249 20.45 20.34 -17.46
N PRO A 250 20.55 19.14 -18.04
CA PRO A 250 20.09 17.93 -17.37
C PRO A 250 20.71 17.76 -15.98
N VAL A 251 19.89 17.25 -15.08
CA VAL A 251 20.26 16.88 -13.71
C VAL A 251 20.26 15.35 -13.63
N GLY A 252 21.26 14.76 -12.98
CA GLY A 252 21.26 13.33 -12.67
C GLY A 252 20.22 13.00 -11.61
N VAL A 253 19.18 12.25 -11.98
CA VAL A 253 18.01 11.98 -11.14
C VAL A 253 17.76 10.48 -11.04
N LYS A 254 17.68 9.99 -9.80
CA LYS A 254 17.23 8.62 -9.50
C LYS A 254 15.79 8.57 -8.96
N PHE A 255 15.40 9.59 -8.20
CA PHE A 255 14.05 9.75 -7.68
C PHE A 255 13.52 11.09 -8.13
N LEU A 256 12.43 11.07 -8.88
CA LEU A 256 11.70 12.25 -9.33
C LEU A 256 10.36 12.28 -8.60
N ARG A 257 9.95 13.44 -8.09
CA ARG A 257 8.66 13.63 -7.41
C ARG A 257 7.92 14.79 -8.03
N VAL A 258 6.60 14.65 -8.17
CA VAL A 258 5.69 15.79 -8.36
C VAL A 258 4.92 15.97 -7.06
N LEU A 259 5.21 17.07 -6.35
CA LEU A 259 4.50 17.48 -5.14
C LEU A 259 3.31 18.35 -5.54
N LEU A 260 2.11 17.91 -5.20
CA LEU A 260 0.83 18.48 -5.60
C LEU A 260 0.27 19.30 -4.43
N GLU A 261 0.18 20.62 -4.62
CA GLU A 261 -0.13 21.57 -3.54
C GLU A 261 -1.57 22.09 -3.62
N GLN A 262 -2.08 22.33 -4.83
CA GLN A 262 -3.45 22.84 -5.03
C GLN A 262 -4.15 22.18 -6.21
N GLY A 263 -5.33 21.61 -5.95
CA GLY A 263 -6.19 20.99 -6.95
C GLY A 263 -7.05 22.00 -7.70
N SER A 264 -7.38 21.69 -8.95
CA SER A 264 -8.24 22.49 -9.83
C SER A 264 -9.72 22.50 -9.42
N ASN A 265 -10.15 21.54 -8.59
CA ASN A 265 -11.55 21.33 -8.22
C ASN A 265 -12.49 21.13 -9.43
N THR A 266 -11.95 20.64 -10.54
CA THR A 266 -12.70 20.30 -11.75
C THR A 266 -13.20 18.86 -11.69
N ALA A 267 -14.34 18.58 -12.33
CA ALA A 267 -14.93 17.24 -12.37
C ALA A 267 -15.26 16.85 -13.82
N PRO A 268 -15.37 15.54 -14.13
CA PRO A 268 -15.97 15.07 -15.37
C PRO A 268 -17.39 15.65 -15.58
N PRO A 269 -17.85 15.76 -16.85
CA PRO A 269 -19.24 16.13 -17.13
C PRO A 269 -20.23 15.25 -16.37
N ASP A 270 -21.32 15.85 -15.90
CA ASP A 270 -22.40 15.19 -15.15
C ASP A 270 -22.02 14.58 -13.79
N ALA A 271 -20.77 14.77 -13.32
CA ALA A 271 -20.33 14.32 -12.00
C ALA A 271 -21.13 15.00 -10.89
N LYS A 272 -21.79 14.18 -10.05
CA LYS A 272 -22.60 14.63 -8.91
C LYS A 272 -21.91 14.39 -7.58
N ASP A 273 -20.98 13.44 -7.51
CA ASP A 273 -20.24 13.14 -6.29
C ASP A 273 -19.18 14.22 -6.07
N TRP A 274 -19.07 14.73 -4.84
CA TRP A 274 -18.06 15.73 -4.52
C TRP A 274 -16.64 15.15 -4.61
N ARG A 275 -16.49 13.83 -4.48
CA ARG A 275 -15.19 13.16 -4.56
C ARG A 275 -14.61 13.15 -5.97
N ASP A 276 -15.45 13.36 -6.99
CA ASP A 276 -15.01 13.44 -8.39
C ASP A 276 -14.28 14.75 -8.71
N ARG A 277 -14.44 15.79 -7.89
CA ARG A 277 -13.69 17.06 -8.01
C ARG A 277 -12.54 17.20 -7.01
N ALA A 278 -12.43 16.27 -6.06
CA ALA A 278 -11.48 16.34 -4.97
C ALA A 278 -10.18 15.60 -5.31
N GLY A 279 -9.07 16.12 -4.79
CA GLY A 279 -7.73 15.54 -4.98
C GLY A 279 -7.10 15.86 -6.34
N PHE A 280 -6.38 14.89 -6.89
CA PHE A 280 -5.59 15.01 -8.12
C PHE A 280 -5.64 13.72 -8.92
N ALA A 281 -5.60 13.83 -10.25
CA ALA A 281 -5.54 12.69 -11.15
C ALA A 281 -4.49 12.90 -12.24
N VAL A 282 -3.74 11.84 -12.53
CA VAL A 282 -2.71 11.80 -13.59
C VAL A 282 -2.92 10.53 -14.39
N ARG A 283 -3.05 10.69 -15.71
CA ARG A 283 -3.20 9.61 -16.69
C ARG A 283 -1.87 8.96 -16.99
N GLU A 284 -0.84 9.77 -17.20
CA GLU A 284 0.51 9.31 -17.54
C GLU A 284 1.55 10.35 -17.15
N ILE A 285 2.75 9.90 -16.77
CA ILE A 285 3.91 10.75 -16.55
C ILE A 285 5.14 10.23 -17.28
N SER A 286 5.72 11.09 -18.11
CA SER A 286 6.99 10.87 -18.81
C SER A 286 8.05 11.81 -18.28
N ALA A 287 9.32 11.40 -18.33
CA ALA A 287 10.43 12.23 -17.90
C ALA A 287 11.67 11.90 -18.71
N GLY A 288 12.55 12.88 -18.91
CA GLY A 288 13.76 12.67 -19.69
C GLY A 288 14.39 13.97 -20.17
N ARG A 289 14.84 13.97 -21.42
CA ARG A 289 15.56 15.11 -22.01
C ARG A 289 14.80 15.72 -23.17
N LEU A 290 14.79 17.04 -23.28
CA LEU A 290 14.35 17.70 -24.50
C LEU A 290 15.41 17.59 -25.59
N ALA A 291 15.00 17.08 -26.74
CA ALA A 291 15.76 17.15 -27.97
C ALA A 291 15.79 18.61 -28.50
N PRO A 292 16.75 18.95 -29.40
CA PRO A 292 16.84 20.30 -29.98
C PRO A 292 15.57 20.76 -30.72
N ASP A 293 14.73 19.84 -31.17
CA ASP A 293 13.46 20.11 -31.85
C ASP A 293 12.27 20.30 -30.88
N GLY A 294 12.51 20.21 -29.57
CA GLY A 294 11.50 20.31 -28.52
C GLY A 294 10.79 18.99 -28.18
N THR A 295 11.15 17.87 -28.81
CA THR A 295 10.59 16.56 -28.49
C THR A 295 11.16 16.01 -27.19
N LEU A 296 10.32 15.40 -26.35
CA LEU A 296 10.80 14.66 -25.17
C LEU A 296 11.41 13.32 -25.60
N ILE A 297 12.68 13.12 -25.28
CA ILE A 297 13.33 11.81 -25.25
C ILE A 297 12.99 11.20 -23.90
N ASP A 298 11.91 10.42 -23.90
CA ASP A 298 11.36 9.81 -22.70
C ASP A 298 12.21 8.62 -22.23
N VAL A 299 12.53 8.60 -20.94
CA VAL A 299 13.26 7.49 -20.29
C VAL A 299 12.36 6.66 -19.38
N VAL A 300 11.10 7.04 -19.22
CA VAL A 300 10.11 6.26 -18.47
C VAL A 300 9.67 5.06 -19.31
N GLN A 301 9.57 3.90 -18.64
CA GLN A 301 9.03 2.68 -19.26
C GLN A 301 7.54 2.62 -18.97
N HIS A 302 6.75 2.69 -20.03
CA HIS A 302 5.29 2.66 -19.98
C HIS A 302 4.77 1.26 -20.32
N LYS A 303 4.30 0.49 -19.33
CA LYS A 303 3.74 -0.85 -19.54
C LYS A 303 2.72 -1.19 -18.47
N ALA A 304 1.60 -1.76 -18.89
CA ALA A 304 0.58 -2.36 -18.02
C ALA A 304 1.04 -3.66 -17.32
N ASN A 305 2.16 -3.59 -16.60
CA ASN A 305 2.82 -4.68 -15.89
C ASN A 305 3.86 -4.13 -14.92
N LYS A 306 3.75 -4.49 -13.63
CA LYS A 306 4.65 -4.06 -12.55
C LYS A 306 6.13 -4.28 -12.83
N SER A 307 6.51 -5.36 -13.52
CA SER A 307 7.92 -5.71 -13.78
C SER A 307 8.47 -5.04 -15.05
N GLY A 308 7.59 -4.44 -15.85
CA GLY A 308 7.94 -3.83 -17.13
C GLY A 308 7.86 -2.30 -17.14
N GLN A 309 7.25 -1.70 -16.11
CA GLN A 309 7.11 -0.26 -15.99
C GLN A 309 8.18 0.35 -15.10
N THR A 310 8.43 1.65 -15.27
CA THR A 310 9.20 2.41 -14.28
C THR A 310 8.46 2.40 -12.95
N PHE A 311 9.20 2.14 -11.87
CA PHE A 311 8.64 2.13 -10.53
C PHE A 311 8.00 3.49 -10.22
N ALA A 312 6.73 3.45 -9.81
CA ALA A 312 5.94 4.57 -9.39
C ALA A 312 5.36 4.30 -7.99
N HIS A 313 5.26 5.35 -7.20
CA HIS A 313 4.65 5.30 -5.88
C HIS A 313 3.96 6.63 -5.55
N VAL A 314 2.89 6.59 -4.78
CA VAL A 314 2.03 7.76 -4.51
C VAL A 314 1.75 7.94 -3.03
N SER A 315 1.40 9.16 -2.63
CA SER A 315 1.03 9.47 -1.25
C SER A 315 -0.28 8.82 -0.79
N SER A 316 -1.21 8.62 -1.73
CA SER A 316 -2.53 8.05 -1.45
C SER A 316 -3.22 7.60 -2.74
N THR A 317 -4.25 6.77 -2.59
CA THR A 317 -5.07 6.27 -3.72
C THR A 317 -6.56 6.45 -3.42
N ASP A 318 -7.32 6.83 -4.45
CA ASP A 318 -8.78 6.93 -4.42
C ASP A 318 -9.45 5.56 -4.20
N PRO A 319 -10.24 5.37 -3.13
CA PRO A 319 -10.91 4.09 -2.84
C PRO A 319 -12.12 3.81 -3.74
N TRP A 320 -12.27 4.56 -4.84
CA TRP A 320 -13.30 4.33 -5.86
C TRP A 320 -13.05 3.00 -6.57
N HIS A 321 -14.09 2.19 -6.72
CA HIS A 321 -14.04 0.90 -7.43
C HIS A 321 -15.44 0.49 -7.91
N ARG A 322 -15.53 -0.65 -8.59
CA ARG A 322 -16.77 -1.24 -9.13
C ARG A 322 -17.04 -2.58 -8.49
N GLU A 323 -18.27 -3.07 -8.57
CA GLU A 323 -18.61 -4.42 -8.12
C GLU A 323 -17.76 -5.50 -8.84
N VAL A 324 -17.45 -5.28 -10.12
CA VAL A 324 -16.62 -6.21 -10.91
C VAL A 324 -15.16 -6.26 -10.48
N ASP A 325 -14.69 -5.29 -9.67
CA ASP A 325 -13.30 -5.21 -9.21
C ASP A 325 -13.01 -6.11 -8.00
N ARG A 326 -14.00 -6.91 -7.55
CA ARG A 326 -13.82 -7.87 -6.46
C ARG A 326 -12.64 -8.80 -6.74
N ASP A 327 -11.70 -8.89 -5.80
CA ASP A 327 -10.58 -9.81 -5.90
C ASP A 327 -10.92 -11.19 -5.30
N PRO A 328 -11.00 -12.27 -6.11
CA PRO A 328 -11.14 -13.62 -5.56
C PRO A 328 -9.88 -14.08 -4.79
N HIS A 329 -8.74 -13.42 -4.96
CA HIS A 329 -7.51 -13.75 -4.25
C HIS A 329 -7.37 -13.04 -2.89
N LEU A 330 -8.32 -12.17 -2.52
CA LEU A 330 -8.36 -11.47 -1.25
C LEU A 330 -9.72 -11.66 -0.54
N GLU A 331 -9.87 -12.86 0.03
CA GLU A 331 -10.93 -13.21 0.98
C GLU A 331 -10.47 -12.91 2.40
N GLN A 332 -11.32 -12.35 3.25
CA GLN A 332 -11.09 -12.34 4.69
C GLN A 332 -12.24 -12.98 5.46
N ALA A 333 -11.92 -13.49 6.64
CA ALA A 333 -12.91 -14.03 7.55
C ALA A 333 -13.95 -12.96 7.92
N GLY A 334 -15.24 -13.26 7.69
CA GLY A 334 -16.30 -12.32 8.07
C GLY A 334 -16.31 -12.06 9.57
N LEU A 335 -16.66 -10.84 9.98
CA LEU A 335 -16.61 -10.42 11.38
C LEU A 335 -17.36 -11.40 12.32
N ASP A 336 -18.58 -11.79 11.97
CA ASP A 336 -19.38 -12.72 12.79
C ASP A 336 -18.69 -14.09 12.89
N ARG A 337 -18.03 -14.53 11.83
CA ARG A 337 -17.29 -15.79 11.84
C ARG A 337 -16.10 -15.74 12.78
N VAL A 338 -15.36 -14.64 12.80
CA VAL A 338 -14.24 -14.44 13.73
C VAL A 338 -14.76 -14.47 15.18
N PHE A 339 -15.79 -13.69 15.50
CA PHE A 339 -16.34 -13.66 16.86
C PHE A 339 -16.96 -15.00 17.31
N HIS A 340 -17.64 -15.71 16.40
CA HIS A 340 -18.23 -17.02 16.71
C HIS A 340 -17.23 -18.18 16.71
N SER A 341 -16.02 -17.99 16.19
CA SER A 341 -14.99 -19.05 16.16
C SER A 341 -14.52 -19.46 17.56
N GLY A 342 -14.62 -18.57 18.55
CA GLY A 342 -14.06 -18.77 19.89
C GLY A 342 -12.55 -18.54 19.98
N LEU A 343 -11.88 -18.11 18.90
CA LEU A 343 -10.46 -17.76 18.90
C LEU A 343 -10.15 -16.55 19.80
N GLY A 344 -11.11 -15.64 19.97
CA GLY A 344 -10.98 -14.51 20.91
C GLY A 344 -11.01 -14.91 22.38
N ASN A 345 -11.21 -16.20 22.72
CA ASN A 345 -11.22 -16.70 24.11
C ASN A 345 -12.14 -15.93 25.07
N GLY A 346 -13.28 -15.41 24.58
CA GLY A 346 -14.22 -14.59 25.36
C GLY A 346 -13.69 -13.20 25.72
N ARG A 347 -12.55 -12.80 25.17
CA ARG A 347 -11.93 -11.49 25.37
C ARG A 347 -12.28 -10.56 24.22
N PRO A 348 -12.20 -9.24 24.46
CA PRO A 348 -12.28 -8.28 23.38
C PRO A 348 -11.19 -8.51 22.32
N ILE A 349 -11.56 -8.38 21.05
CA ILE A 349 -10.67 -8.51 19.90
C ILE A 349 -10.18 -7.11 19.49
N MET A 350 -8.92 -6.99 19.06
CA MET A 350 -8.46 -5.79 18.35
C MET A 350 -8.80 -5.93 16.87
N LEU A 351 -9.46 -4.92 16.30
CA LEU A 351 -9.91 -4.94 14.91
C LEU A 351 -9.30 -3.77 14.13
N PRO A 352 -8.99 -3.95 12.84
CA PRO A 352 -8.49 -2.88 12.01
C PRO A 352 -9.68 -2.09 11.44
N VAL A 353 -9.47 -0.81 11.15
CA VAL A 353 -10.29 -0.03 10.21
C VAL A 353 -9.42 0.34 9.02
N GLY A 354 -9.98 0.23 7.81
CA GLY A 354 -9.30 0.70 6.61
C GLY A 354 -9.19 2.23 6.63
N VAL A 355 -7.97 2.74 6.48
CA VAL A 355 -7.68 4.19 6.44
C VAL A 355 -6.99 4.61 5.16
N LEU A 356 -6.23 3.72 4.51
CA LEU A 356 -5.50 4.03 3.28
C LEU A 356 -6.37 3.90 2.02
N TYR A 357 -7.14 2.81 1.95
CA TYR A 357 -7.84 2.37 0.73
C TYR A 357 -9.34 2.13 0.96
N ASP A 358 -9.86 2.58 2.10
CA ASP A 358 -11.27 2.51 2.46
C ASP A 358 -11.82 3.92 2.76
N THR A 359 -13.09 4.01 3.13
CA THR A 359 -13.77 5.28 3.40
C THR A 359 -14.08 5.44 4.89
N PRO A 360 -14.05 6.68 5.42
CA PRO A 360 -14.48 6.96 6.79
C PRO A 360 -15.90 6.47 7.10
N ASP A 361 -16.81 6.56 6.12
CA ASP A 361 -18.20 6.09 6.25
C ASP A 361 -18.30 4.57 6.43
N ASN A 362 -17.51 3.80 5.66
CA ASN A 362 -17.46 2.34 5.75
C ASN A 362 -16.83 1.86 7.06
N ALA A 363 -15.75 2.52 7.50
CA ALA A 363 -15.14 2.28 8.81
C ALA A 363 -16.12 2.57 9.96
N ALA A 364 -16.80 3.73 9.92
CA ALA A 364 -17.79 4.08 10.92
C ALA A 364 -18.98 3.11 10.94
N ALA A 365 -19.43 2.63 9.77
CA ALA A 365 -20.45 1.60 9.66
C ALA A 365 -20.02 0.28 10.32
N MET A 366 -18.75 -0.13 10.15
CA MET A 366 -18.21 -1.31 10.83
C MET A 366 -18.30 -1.17 12.36
N LEU A 367 -17.87 -0.02 12.89
CA LEU A 367 -17.91 0.22 14.34
C LEU A 367 -19.35 0.22 14.88
N ARG A 368 -20.30 0.77 14.12
CA ARG A 368 -21.74 0.69 14.46
C ARG A 368 -22.27 -0.73 14.42
N TYR A 369 -21.83 -1.54 13.45
CA TYR A 369 -22.18 -2.95 13.34
C TYR A 369 -21.71 -3.76 14.54
N LEU A 370 -20.43 -3.62 14.90
CA LEU A 370 -19.81 -4.31 16.03
C LEU A 370 -20.53 -3.99 17.35
N ARG A 371 -20.85 -2.71 17.56
CA ARG A 371 -21.66 -2.26 18.70
C ARG A 371 -23.05 -2.86 18.68
N TRP A 372 -23.73 -2.85 17.54
CA TRP A 372 -25.10 -3.39 17.41
C TRP A 372 -25.18 -4.89 17.68
N ARG A 373 -24.17 -5.66 17.25
CA ARG A 373 -24.04 -7.09 17.55
C ARG A 373 -23.59 -7.40 18.98
N ASN A 374 -23.23 -6.37 19.76
CA ASN A 374 -22.63 -6.51 21.09
C ASN A 374 -21.34 -7.35 21.08
N TYR A 375 -20.53 -7.20 20.02
CA TYR A 375 -19.24 -7.86 19.96
C TYR A 375 -18.20 -7.11 20.80
N PRO A 376 -17.41 -7.81 21.63
CA PRO A 376 -16.43 -7.17 22.49
C PRO A 376 -15.22 -6.73 21.66
N VAL A 377 -15.02 -5.42 21.55
CA VAL A 377 -13.87 -4.82 20.88
C VAL A 377 -13.13 -3.94 21.89
N ARG A 378 -11.81 -4.10 21.99
CA ARG A 378 -10.99 -3.33 22.95
C ARG A 378 -10.33 -2.13 22.31
N GLN A 379 -9.83 -2.31 21.09
CA GLN A 379 -9.02 -1.34 20.37
C GLN A 379 -9.34 -1.44 18.90
N VAL A 380 -9.16 -0.32 18.23
CA VAL A 380 -9.16 -0.23 16.77
C VAL A 380 -7.72 0.05 16.34
N GLU A 381 -7.21 -0.77 15.43
CA GLU A 381 -5.96 -0.51 14.71
C GLU A 381 -6.30 0.35 13.49
N LEU A 382 -5.53 1.43 13.26
CA LEU A 382 -5.71 2.31 12.11
C LEU A 382 -4.78 1.83 11.02
N GLY A 383 -5.32 1.28 9.94
CA GLY A 383 -4.47 0.76 8.88
C GLY A 383 -3.96 -0.66 9.14
N GLU A 384 -3.31 -1.20 8.12
CA GLU A 384 -2.37 -2.31 8.22
C GLU A 384 -1.04 -1.83 7.64
N GLU A 385 -0.05 -1.64 8.50
CA GLU A 385 1.31 -1.18 8.15
C GLU A 385 1.36 0.15 7.36
N PRO A 386 0.64 1.22 7.78
CA PRO A 386 0.64 2.48 7.04
C PRO A 386 2.03 3.13 6.96
N ASP A 387 2.87 2.96 7.98
CA ASP A 387 4.26 3.41 7.98
C ASP A 387 5.11 2.66 6.94
N GLY A 388 4.93 1.33 6.83
CA GLY A 388 5.55 0.49 5.80
C GLY A 388 5.09 0.85 4.37
N GLN A 389 3.95 1.52 4.24
CA GLN A 389 3.36 1.99 2.99
C GLN A 389 3.54 3.49 2.73
N TRP A 390 4.40 4.15 3.52
CA TRP A 390 4.74 5.58 3.41
C TRP A 390 3.55 6.53 3.63
N GLY A 391 2.53 6.06 4.34
CA GLY A 391 1.43 6.87 4.83
C GLY A 391 1.93 7.95 5.79
N ASN A 392 1.39 9.16 5.64
CA ASN A 392 1.66 10.26 6.56
C ASN A 392 0.76 10.13 7.80
N PRO A 393 1.29 10.10 9.03
CA PRO A 393 0.46 10.00 10.23
C PRO A 393 -0.57 11.12 10.43
N ASP A 394 -0.38 12.26 9.78
CA ASP A 394 -1.33 13.39 9.83
C ASP A 394 -2.53 13.24 8.88
N ASP A 395 -2.41 12.36 7.86
CA ASP A 395 -3.42 12.03 6.85
C ASP A 395 -4.28 10.84 7.33
#